data_AF-A0AAV5TTY8-F1
#
_entry.id   AF-A0AAV5TTY8-F1
#
_cell.length_a   1.000
_cell.length_b   1.000
_cell.length_c   1.000
_cell.angle_alpha   90.00
_cell.angle_beta   90.00
_cell.angle_gamma   90.00
#
_symmetry.space_group_name_H-M   'P 1'
#
loop_
_entity.id
_entity.type
_entity.pdbx_description
1 polymer ?
#
loop_
_entity_poly.entity_id
_entity_poly.type
_entity_poly.pdbx_seq_one_letter_code
_entity_poly.pdbx_strand_id
1 'polypeptide(L)'
;KALETDPIDDPYDKDLQPPAHGIQLSPIRRKCRKLRRVVVESASDEDSDEKEWLIVCICGQTEEDGEEIVQCDKCLVRWEHVDCIFPRTKEAPTGDYICHVCQPRPTELTPEQARAYQKRVKKLKEKAKELEEE
;
A
#
# COMPACT_ATOMS: atom_id res chain seq x y z
N LYS A 1 7.99 8.11 38.81
CA LYS A 1 6.79 8.85 38.39
C LYS A 1 6.15 8.05 37.27
N ALA A 2 4.91 7.62 37.45
CA ALA A 2 4.18 6.82 36.48
C ALA A 2 4.08 7.59 35.14
N LEU A 3 4.37 6.93 34.02
CA LEU A 3 4.04 7.42 32.70
C LEU A 3 2.64 6.90 32.41
N GLU A 4 1.66 7.78 32.56
CA GLU A 4 0.28 7.55 32.15
C GLU A 4 0.27 7.41 30.63
N THR A 5 0.06 6.20 30.12
CA THR A 5 -0.26 5.99 28.72
C THR A 5 -1.71 6.38 28.52
N ASP A 6 -1.93 7.50 27.83
CA ASP A 6 -3.28 7.93 27.45
C ASP A 6 -4.00 6.81 26.68
N PRO A 7 -5.24 6.46 27.04
CA PRO A 7 -6.03 5.50 26.30
C PRO A 7 -6.35 6.10 24.92
N ILE A 8 -5.79 5.48 23.89
CA ILE A 8 -6.14 5.74 22.49
C ILE A 8 -7.57 5.26 22.31
N ASP A 9 -8.51 6.19 22.31
CA ASP A 9 -9.89 5.93 21.89
C ASP A 9 -9.85 5.67 20.38
N ASP A 10 -9.72 4.40 20.01
CA ASP A 10 -9.92 3.90 18.65
C ASP A 10 -11.43 3.67 18.47
N PRO A 11 -12.14 4.53 17.74
CA PRO A 11 -13.58 4.37 17.53
C PRO A 11 -13.93 3.19 16.59
N TYR A 12 -12.96 2.39 16.13
CA TYR A 12 -13.17 1.30 15.16
C TYR A 12 -12.63 -0.08 15.62
N ASP A 13 -12.31 -0.25 16.90
CA ASP A 13 -11.76 -1.51 17.46
C ASP A 13 -12.79 -2.34 18.27
N LYS A 14 -14.10 -2.34 17.90
CA LYS A 14 -15.10 -3.06 18.70
C LYS A 14 -15.92 -4.17 18.04
N ASP A 15 -15.90 -4.37 16.72
CA ASP A 15 -16.82 -5.35 16.11
C ASP A 15 -16.27 -6.22 14.97
N LEU A 16 -14.94 -6.32 14.79
CA LEU A 16 -14.37 -7.23 13.78
C LEU A 16 -13.85 -8.52 14.42
N GLN A 17 -14.79 -9.38 14.81
CA GLN A 17 -14.50 -10.78 15.13
C GLN A 17 -14.19 -11.51 13.81
N PRO A 18 -12.96 -12.05 13.60
CA PRO A 18 -12.64 -12.73 12.35
C PRO A 18 -13.41 -14.05 12.25
N PRO A 19 -14.07 -14.35 11.11
CA PRO A 19 -14.59 -15.69 10.89
C PRO A 19 -13.41 -16.65 10.66
N ALA A 20 -13.35 -17.68 11.49
CA ALA A 20 -12.40 -18.76 11.39
C ALA A 20 -12.71 -19.64 10.18
N HIS A 21 -12.01 -19.45 9.07
CA HIS A 21 -11.95 -20.47 8.01
C HIS A 21 -10.53 -20.62 7.49
N GLY A 22 -9.92 -21.73 7.89
CA GLY A 22 -8.64 -22.19 7.36
C GLY A 22 -8.78 -22.54 5.88
N ILE A 23 -7.93 -21.95 5.05
CA ILE A 23 -7.76 -22.33 3.65
C ILE A 23 -6.28 -22.55 3.42
N GLN A 24 -6.00 -23.75 2.92
CA GLN A 24 -4.67 -24.32 2.78
C GLN A 24 -3.84 -23.55 1.74
N LEU A 25 -2.73 -22.99 2.21
CA LEU A 25 -1.75 -22.24 1.41
C LEU A 25 -1.14 -23.11 0.31
N SER A 26 -1.12 -22.60 -0.92
CA SER A 26 -0.22 -23.06 -1.98
C SER A 26 0.80 -21.96 -2.31
N PRO A 27 2.07 -22.29 -2.55
CA PRO A 27 3.14 -21.29 -2.62
C PRO A 27 3.23 -20.68 -4.03
N ILE A 28 2.63 -19.51 -4.24
CA ILE A 28 2.88 -18.72 -5.46
C ILE A 28 4.02 -17.74 -5.17
N ARG A 29 5.23 -18.17 -5.52
CA ARG A 29 6.43 -17.34 -5.59
C ARG A 29 6.24 -16.23 -6.63
N ARG A 30 5.81 -15.03 -6.24
CA ARG A 30 6.00 -13.82 -7.08
C ARG A 30 7.05 -12.94 -6.41
N LYS A 31 8.19 -12.83 -7.10
CA LYS A 31 9.43 -12.25 -6.56
C LYS A 31 9.32 -10.72 -6.52
N CYS A 32 9.26 -10.14 -5.32
CA CYS A 32 9.62 -8.74 -5.10
C CYS A 32 11.07 -8.52 -5.56
N ARG A 33 11.27 -7.88 -6.72
CA ARG A 33 12.58 -7.34 -7.08
C ARG A 33 12.62 -5.89 -6.59
N LYS A 34 13.58 -5.60 -5.70
CA LYS A 34 13.99 -4.25 -5.31
C LYS A 34 14.05 -3.35 -6.55
N LEU A 35 13.27 -2.27 -6.60
CA LEU A 35 13.36 -1.32 -7.70
C LEU A 35 13.47 0.13 -7.21
N ARG A 36 14.18 0.91 -8.03
CA ARG A 36 14.82 2.19 -7.70
C ARG A 36 13.82 3.35 -7.85
N ARG A 37 13.84 4.27 -6.89
CA ARG A 37 13.16 5.58 -6.91
C ARG A 37 13.75 6.45 -8.03
N VAL A 38 12.93 7.03 -8.91
CA VAL A 38 13.36 8.11 -9.82
C VAL A 38 12.37 9.28 -9.79
N VAL A 39 12.95 10.44 -9.54
CA VAL A 39 12.35 11.77 -9.55
C VAL A 39 12.31 12.22 -11.02
N VAL A 40 11.15 12.62 -11.50
CA VAL A 40 10.94 13.11 -12.86
C VAL A 40 11.53 14.52 -13.02
N GLU A 41 12.68 14.62 -13.65
CA GLU A 41 13.15 15.85 -14.31
C GLU A 41 13.52 15.58 -15.77
N SER A 42 12.70 16.17 -16.66
CA SER A 42 13.05 16.76 -17.97
C SER A 42 13.57 15.87 -19.12
N ALA A 43 12.63 15.60 -20.04
CA ALA A 43 12.72 15.66 -21.51
C ALA A 43 13.98 15.20 -22.26
N SER A 44 13.85 14.12 -23.04
CA SER A 44 14.37 13.98 -24.42
C SER A 44 13.71 12.78 -25.11
N ASP A 45 13.10 13.03 -26.27
CA ASP A 45 12.53 12.07 -27.22
C ASP A 45 13.60 11.13 -27.82
N GLU A 46 13.56 9.84 -27.48
CA GLU A 46 13.92 8.72 -28.36
C GLU A 46 12.97 7.54 -28.11
N ASP A 47 12.48 6.96 -29.20
CA ASP A 47 11.55 5.84 -29.29
C ASP A 47 12.04 4.61 -28.52
N SER A 48 11.51 4.40 -27.32
CA SER A 48 11.59 3.13 -26.60
C SER A 48 10.26 2.93 -25.89
N ASP A 49 9.45 2.00 -26.37
CA ASP A 49 8.16 1.57 -25.78
C ASP A 49 8.37 0.82 -24.45
N GLU A 50 9.36 1.24 -23.66
CA GLU A 50 9.61 0.82 -22.30
C GLU A 50 8.54 1.45 -21.43
N LYS A 51 7.42 0.73 -21.24
CA LYS A 51 6.38 1.13 -20.30
C LYS A 51 6.94 1.20 -18.89
N GLU A 52 7.44 2.37 -18.52
CA GLU A 52 7.90 2.71 -17.18
C GLU A 52 6.75 2.47 -16.21
N TRP A 53 6.99 1.64 -15.20
CA TRP A 53 6.01 1.37 -14.18
C TRP A 53 6.09 2.44 -13.08
N LEU A 54 4.93 2.90 -12.61
CA LEU A 54 4.79 4.01 -11.69
C LEU A 54 3.82 3.64 -10.55
N ILE A 55 4.13 4.07 -9.34
CA ILE A 55 3.26 3.92 -8.19
C ILE A 55 2.28 5.09 -8.19
N VAL A 56 1.03 4.79 -8.51
CA VAL A 56 -0.05 5.75 -8.62
C VAL A 56 -1.23 5.21 -7.84
N CYS A 57 -1.17 5.41 -6.52
CA CYS A 57 -2.19 4.97 -5.58
C CYS A 57 -3.23 6.07 -5.31
N ILE A 58 -4.42 5.71 -4.82
CA ILE A 58 -5.48 6.66 -4.42
C ILE A 58 -5.04 7.62 -3.30
N CYS A 59 -4.03 7.26 -2.52
CA CYS A 59 -3.44 8.17 -1.52
C CYS A 59 -2.61 9.27 -2.19
N GLY A 60 -2.13 9.10 -3.43
CA GLY A 60 -1.25 10.05 -4.10
C GLY A 60 0.19 10.03 -3.59
N GLN A 61 0.57 9.05 -2.76
CA GLN A 61 1.97 8.74 -2.47
C GLN A 61 2.53 7.86 -3.57
N THR A 62 3.76 8.14 -3.99
CA THR A 62 4.49 7.39 -5.03
C THR A 62 5.64 6.57 -4.45
N GLU A 63 5.75 6.51 -3.13
CA GLU A 63 6.86 5.89 -2.42
C GLU A 63 6.56 4.40 -2.11
N GLU A 64 7.53 3.52 -2.37
CA GLU A 64 7.54 2.13 -1.87
C GLU A 64 8.00 2.12 -0.42
N ASP A 65 7.20 2.68 0.49
CA ASP A 65 7.55 2.77 1.92
C ASP A 65 7.39 1.43 2.65
N GLY A 66 7.87 0.32 2.05
CA GLY A 66 7.87 -1.02 2.67
C GLY A 66 6.48 -1.56 3.00
N GLU A 67 5.47 -1.12 2.27
CA GLU A 67 4.11 -1.69 2.29
C GLU A 67 3.93 -2.56 1.05
N GLU A 68 3.07 -3.59 1.15
CA GLU A 68 2.76 -4.41 -0.01
C GLU A 68 2.07 -3.55 -1.07
N ILE A 69 2.60 -3.60 -2.29
CA ILE A 69 2.03 -2.94 -3.46
C ILE A 69 1.56 -4.00 -4.45
N VAL A 70 0.46 -3.72 -5.15
CA VAL A 70 -0.14 -4.59 -6.15
C VAL A 70 -0.10 -3.91 -7.52
N GLN A 71 0.26 -4.69 -8.54
CA GLN A 71 0.30 -4.25 -9.94
C GLN A 71 -1.06 -4.46 -10.61
N CYS A 72 -1.50 -3.49 -11.40
CA CYS A 72 -2.68 -3.65 -12.25
C CYS A 72 -2.41 -4.60 -13.43
N ASP A 73 -3.18 -5.69 -13.54
CA ASP A 73 -3.10 -6.67 -14.63
C ASP A 73 -3.58 -6.12 -15.99
N LYS A 74 -4.36 -5.02 -15.99
CA LYS A 74 -4.86 -4.40 -17.23
C LYS A 74 -3.85 -3.48 -17.88
N CYS A 75 -3.26 -2.55 -17.12
CA CYS A 75 -2.34 -1.56 -17.68
C CYS A 75 -0.87 -1.92 -17.47
N LEU A 76 -0.55 -2.80 -16.52
CA LEU A 76 0.80 -3.26 -16.13
C LEU A 76 1.77 -2.15 -15.69
N VAL A 77 1.41 -0.89 -15.88
CA VAL A 77 2.19 0.30 -15.57
C VAL A 77 1.92 0.79 -14.16
N ARG A 78 0.68 0.65 -13.65
CA ARG A 78 0.28 1.24 -12.37
C ARG A 78 0.41 0.26 -11.22
N TRP A 79 0.95 0.78 -10.12
CA TRP A 79 1.11 0.09 -8.84
C TRP A 79 0.39 0.87 -7.74
N GLU A 80 -0.25 0.15 -6.84
CA GLU A 80 -1.05 0.72 -5.75
C GLU A 80 -0.77 0.01 -4.43
N HIS A 81 -0.87 0.72 -3.31
CA HIS A 81 -0.68 0.12 -1.99
C HIS A 81 -1.85 -0.79 -1.65
N VAL A 82 -1.56 -2.03 -1.25
CA VAL A 82 -2.54 -3.03 -0.85
C VAL A 82 -3.39 -2.50 0.31
N ASP A 83 -2.78 -1.86 1.31
CA ASP A 83 -3.50 -1.30 2.45
C ASP A 83 -4.46 -0.16 2.08
N CYS A 84 -4.18 0.58 1.00
CA CYS A 84 -5.06 1.63 0.53
C CYS A 84 -6.28 1.07 -0.22
N ILE A 85 -6.10 -0.04 -0.93
CA ILE A 85 -7.13 -0.63 -1.79
C ILE A 85 -7.94 -1.69 -1.06
N PHE A 86 -7.31 -2.42 -0.14
CA PHE A 86 -7.84 -3.54 0.62
C PHE A 86 -7.62 -3.32 2.12
N PRO A 87 -8.20 -2.25 2.73
CA PRO A 87 -7.96 -1.89 4.12
C PRO A 87 -8.39 -2.96 5.13
N ARG A 88 -9.33 -3.84 4.76
CA ARG A 88 -9.83 -4.91 5.63
C ARG A 88 -8.94 -6.13 5.65
N THR A 89 -8.51 -6.60 4.48
CA THR A 89 -7.71 -7.82 4.36
C THR A 89 -6.22 -7.54 4.50
N LYS A 90 -5.76 -6.34 4.10
CA LYS A 90 -4.34 -5.96 4.05
C LYS A 90 -3.48 -6.96 3.26
N GLU A 91 -4.12 -7.67 2.36
CA GLU A 91 -3.52 -8.73 1.55
C GLU A 91 -3.90 -8.50 0.09
N ALA A 92 -2.92 -8.71 -0.80
CA ALA A 92 -3.17 -8.64 -2.23
C ALA A 92 -4.14 -9.75 -2.67
N PRO A 93 -5.08 -9.47 -3.58
CA PRO A 93 -5.99 -10.49 -4.09
C PRO A 93 -5.20 -11.58 -4.82
N THR A 94 -5.63 -12.83 -4.69
CA THR A 94 -4.99 -13.97 -5.38
C THR A 94 -5.35 -14.06 -6.87
N GLY A 95 -6.31 -13.24 -7.34
CA GLY A 95 -6.76 -13.16 -8.74
C GLY A 95 -6.32 -11.88 -9.43
N ASP A 96 -6.95 -11.57 -10.56
CA ASP A 96 -6.63 -10.38 -11.36
C ASP A 96 -6.99 -9.10 -10.61
N TYR A 97 -6.03 -8.18 -10.52
CA TYR A 97 -6.19 -6.87 -9.93
C TYR A 97 -6.28 -5.79 -11.02
N ILE A 98 -7.31 -4.94 -10.94
CA ILE A 98 -7.49 -3.81 -11.85
C ILE A 98 -7.52 -2.52 -11.04
N CYS A 99 -6.63 -1.58 -11.38
CA CYS A 99 -6.51 -0.30 -10.68
C CYS A 99 -7.75 0.59 -10.80
N HIS A 100 -7.89 1.54 -9.87
CA HIS A 100 -9.02 2.48 -9.83
C HIS A 100 -9.21 3.29 -11.12
N VAL A 101 -8.13 3.55 -11.88
CA VAL A 101 -8.23 4.26 -13.17
C VAL A 101 -8.73 3.34 -14.29
N CYS A 102 -8.28 2.08 -14.28
CA CYS A 102 -8.66 1.10 -15.29
C CYS A 102 -10.09 0.60 -15.11
N GLN A 103 -10.56 0.56 -13.86
CA GLN A 103 -11.91 0.23 -13.46
C GLN A 103 -12.33 1.13 -12.29
N PRO A 104 -13.01 2.27 -12.57
CA PRO A 104 -13.48 3.16 -11.52
C PRO A 104 -14.55 2.46 -10.69
N ARG A 105 -14.21 2.13 -9.46
CA ARG A 105 -15.08 1.46 -8.48
C ARG A 105 -15.09 2.27 -7.18
N PRO A 106 -16.18 2.24 -6.40
CA PRO A 106 -16.19 2.87 -5.09
C PRO A 106 -15.14 2.19 -4.21
N THR A 107 -14.13 2.95 -3.80
CA THR A 107 -13.11 2.50 -2.85
C THR A 107 -13.63 2.63 -1.43
N GLU A 108 -13.25 1.71 -0.55
CA GLU A 108 -13.66 1.78 0.87
C GLU A 108 -13.04 2.97 1.60
N LEU A 109 -11.84 3.37 1.19
CA LEU A 109 -11.15 4.54 1.70
C LEU A 109 -11.30 5.73 0.74
N THR A 110 -11.47 6.92 1.31
CA THR A 110 -11.26 8.16 0.57
C THR A 110 -9.76 8.42 0.36
N PRO A 111 -9.39 9.21 -0.67
CA PRO A 111 -7.99 9.61 -0.87
C PRO A 111 -7.35 10.26 0.37
N GLU A 112 -8.11 11.02 1.15
CA GLU A 112 -7.64 11.66 2.38
C GLU A 112 -7.36 10.65 3.49
N GLN A 113 -8.25 9.67 3.67
CA GLN A 113 -8.06 8.60 4.65
C GLN A 113 -6.86 7.73 4.29
N ALA A 114 -6.74 7.36 3.01
CA ALA A 114 -5.60 6.60 2.52
C ALA A 114 -4.28 7.38 2.74
N ARG A 115 -4.26 8.69 2.48
CA ARG A 115 -3.09 9.55 2.82
C ARG A 115 -2.76 9.56 4.30
N ALA A 116 -3.76 9.72 5.16
CA ALA A 116 -3.56 9.77 6.60
C ALA A 116 -2.99 8.44 7.12
N TYR A 117 -3.48 7.31 6.60
CA TYR A 117 -2.98 5.98 6.92
C TYR A 117 -1.49 5.84 6.55
N GLN A 118 -1.13 6.12 5.30
CA GLN A 118 0.25 6.01 4.82
C GLN A 118 1.22 6.90 5.63
N LYS A 119 0.80 8.14 5.94
CA LYS A 119 1.58 9.04 6.83
C LYS A 119 1.79 8.46 8.23
N ARG A 120 0.77 7.82 8.80
CA ARG A 120 0.87 7.16 10.11
C ARG A 120 1.82 5.97 10.06
N VAL A 121 1.70 5.11 9.04
CA VAL A 121 2.59 3.95 8.87
C VAL A 121 4.03 4.39 8.76
N LYS A 122 4.31 5.41 7.93
CA LYS A 122 5.65 6.01 7.80
C LYS A 122 6.20 6.50 9.13
N LYS A 123 5.43 7.30 9.88
CA LYS A 123 5.83 7.80 11.20
C LYS A 123 6.10 6.68 12.21
N LEU A 124 5.29 5.62 12.20
CA LEU A 124 5.48 4.46 13.07
C LEU A 124 6.76 3.71 12.73
N LYS A 125 7.08 3.56 11.43
CA LYS A 125 8.33 2.95 10.96
C LYS A 125 9.56 3.78 11.33
N GLU A 126 9.50 5.10 11.16
CA GLU A 126 10.56 6.02 11.59
C GLU A 126 10.82 5.90 13.09
N LYS A 127 9.77 5.94 13.92
CA LYS A 127 9.88 5.78 15.37
C LYS A 127 10.41 4.39 15.76
N ALA A 128 9.97 3.33 15.08
CA ALA A 128 10.47 1.98 15.35
C ALA A 128 11.96 1.86 15.05
N LYS A 129 12.42 2.48 13.96
CA LYS A 129 13.83 2.55 13.61
C LYS A 129 14.64 3.35 14.64
N GLU A 130 14.14 4.50 15.10
CA GLU A 130 14.80 5.29 16.16
C GLU A 130 14.96 4.48 17.47
N LEU A 131 13.95 3.67 17.83
CA LEU A 131 14.01 2.78 19.00
C LEU A 131 14.97 1.59 18.82
N GLU A 132 15.21 1.15 17.60
CA GLU A 132 16.21 0.10 17.30
C GLU A 132 17.65 0.66 17.29
N GLU A 133 17.80 1.96 17.07
CA GLU A 133 19.10 2.66 17.06
C GLU A 133 19.55 3.16 18.45
N GLU A 134 18.64 3.18 19.45
CA GLU A 134 18.91 3.52 20.87
C GLU A 134 19.26 2.29 21.72
#